data_AF-A0A3P6DQJ0-F1
#
_entry.id   AF-A0A3P6DQJ0-F1
#
_cell.length_a   1.000
_cell.length_b   1.000
_cell.length_c   1.000
_cell.angle_alpha   90.00
_cell.angle_beta   90.00
_cell.angle_gamma   90.00
#
_symmetry.space_group_name_H-M   'P 1'
#
loop_
_entity.id
_entity.type
_entity.pdbx_description
1 polymer ?
#
loop_
_entity_poly.entity_id
_entity_poly.type
_entity_poly.pdbx_seq_one_letter_code
_entity_poly.pdbx_strand_id
1 'polypeptide(L)'
;MSFQPSPDLGGSGSRAEIGEDRKQRSKWSTAEDLVLISAWLNTSKDAVVGNEQRAGTFWLRITSYYNASPKVVGLSKREQNKCKQRWGKINEGVCKFVGCYDAATKQRTSGQSEDDVLKAALEIFFNDYKVKFELEHA
;
A
#
# COMPACT_ATOMS: atom_id res chain seq x y z
N MET A 1 -34.93 36.94 62.28
CA MET A 1 -35.44 36.91 60.89
C MET A 1 -34.20 36.91 60.00
N SER A 2 -33.48 35.81 59.77
CA SER A 2 -33.82 34.53 59.13
C SER A 2 -33.92 34.63 57.59
N PHE A 3 -32.97 33.93 56.91
CA PHE A 3 -33.04 33.28 55.58
C PHE A 3 -33.00 34.19 54.32
N GLN A 4 -32.23 33.97 53.24
CA GLN A 4 -31.40 32.86 52.71
C GLN A 4 -30.31 33.40 51.74
N PRO A 5 -29.19 32.69 51.51
CA PRO A 5 -28.41 32.79 50.26
C PRO A 5 -28.97 31.85 49.17
N SER A 6 -28.97 32.33 47.92
CA SER A 6 -29.38 31.55 46.73
C SER A 6 -28.28 30.57 46.29
N PRO A 7 -28.64 29.42 45.67
CA PRO A 7 -27.67 28.43 45.20
C PRO A 7 -27.04 28.87 43.87
N ASP A 8 -25.71 28.96 43.83
CA ASP A 8 -24.98 29.05 42.56
C ASP A 8 -24.93 27.66 41.91
N LEU A 9 -25.15 27.68 40.60
CA LEU A 9 -25.54 26.61 39.72
C LEU A 9 -24.42 25.58 39.59
N GLY A 10 -24.76 24.35 39.92
CA GLY A 10 -23.98 23.19 39.51
C GLY A 10 -23.96 23.04 38.00
N GLY A 11 -22.79 22.68 37.48
CA GLY A 11 -22.63 21.84 36.31
C GLY A 11 -22.82 22.50 34.95
N SER A 12 -21.71 22.75 34.27
CA SER A 12 -21.40 22.03 33.02
C SER A 12 -20.03 22.48 32.53
N GLY A 13 -19.00 21.74 32.93
CA GLY A 13 -17.74 21.76 32.22
C GLY A 13 -17.94 21.09 30.86
N SER A 14 -18.48 21.81 29.88
CA SER A 14 -18.40 21.40 28.49
C SER A 14 -17.00 21.72 27.97
N ARG A 15 -16.05 20.88 28.38
CA ARG A 15 -14.82 20.62 27.65
C ARG A 15 -15.25 20.18 26.26
N ALA A 16 -15.19 21.11 25.30
CA ALA A 16 -15.29 20.79 23.89
C ALA A 16 -14.08 19.92 23.57
N GLU A 17 -14.28 18.61 23.69
CA GLU A 17 -13.44 17.57 23.13
C GLU A 17 -13.45 17.77 21.61
N ILE A 18 -12.52 18.58 21.10
CA ILE A 18 -12.09 18.50 19.70
C ILE A 18 -11.18 17.27 19.64
N GLY A 19 -11.81 16.10 19.75
CA GLY A 19 -11.20 14.79 19.71
C GLY A 19 -11.15 14.29 18.27
N GLU A 20 -9.95 14.37 17.70
CA GLU A 20 -9.41 13.43 16.71
C GLU A 20 -10.09 13.31 15.34
N ASP A 21 -9.86 14.29 14.47
CA ASP A 21 -9.56 14.00 13.06
C ASP A 21 -8.05 13.76 12.89
N ARG A 22 -7.49 12.88 13.72
CA ARG A 22 -6.21 12.25 13.38
C ARG A 22 -6.54 11.32 12.24
N LYS A 23 -6.48 11.83 11.00
CA LYS A 23 -6.66 11.08 9.75
C LYS A 23 -5.85 9.79 9.87
N GLN A 24 -6.51 8.72 10.30
CA GLN A 24 -5.86 7.47 10.66
C GLN A 24 -5.07 7.07 9.43
N ARG A 25 -3.74 6.97 9.55
CA ARG A 25 -2.87 6.64 8.41
C ARG A 25 -3.30 5.25 7.94
N SER A 26 -4.17 5.22 6.93
CA SER A 26 -4.78 3.99 6.47
C SER A 26 -3.67 3.09 5.94
N LYS A 27 -3.46 1.98 6.65
CA LYS A 27 -2.49 0.93 6.35
C LYS A 27 -2.85 0.32 5.00
N TRP A 28 -1.83 -0.10 4.25
CA TRP A 28 -2.06 -0.80 2.99
C TRP A 28 -2.26 -2.28 3.31
N SER A 29 -3.26 -2.90 2.70
CA SER A 29 -3.52 -4.34 2.79
C SER A 29 -3.08 -5.10 1.53
N THR A 30 -2.98 -6.43 1.63
CA THR A 30 -2.67 -7.28 0.47
C THR A 30 -3.72 -7.14 -0.63
N ALA A 31 -5.00 -7.02 -0.26
CA ALA A 31 -6.08 -6.81 -1.22
C ALA A 31 -5.92 -5.48 -1.98
N GLU A 32 -5.55 -4.40 -1.29
CA GLU A 32 -5.27 -3.11 -1.91
C GLU A 32 -4.06 -3.18 -2.85
N ASP A 33 -2.98 -3.85 -2.46
CA ASP A 33 -1.81 -4.03 -3.34
C ASP A 33 -2.16 -4.81 -4.61
N LEU A 34 -2.94 -5.89 -4.50
CA LEU A 34 -3.39 -6.66 -5.67
C LEU A 34 -4.21 -5.82 -6.64
N VAL A 35 -5.08 -4.95 -6.12
CA VAL A 35 -5.85 -4.00 -6.95
C VAL A 35 -4.93 -2.99 -7.60
N LEU A 36 -3.96 -2.44 -6.87
CA LEU A 36 -3.00 -1.48 -7.40
C LEU A 36 -2.13 -2.09 -8.50
N ILE A 37 -1.65 -3.32 -8.32
CA ILE A 37 -0.90 -4.07 -9.33
C ILE A 37 -1.76 -4.31 -10.57
N SER A 38 -3.01 -4.73 -10.38
CA SER A 38 -3.94 -4.97 -11.49
C SER A 38 -4.21 -3.69 -12.28
N ALA A 39 -4.45 -2.56 -11.59
CA ALA A 39 -4.69 -1.26 -12.21
C ALA A 39 -3.46 -0.77 -13.01
N TRP A 40 -2.25 -0.96 -12.45
CA TRP A 40 -1.01 -0.62 -13.15
C TRP A 40 -0.81 -1.47 -14.41
N LEU A 41 -0.99 -2.80 -14.31
CA LEU A 41 -0.85 -3.73 -15.44
C LEU A 41 -1.87 -3.49 -16.55
N ASN A 42 -3.10 -3.10 -16.20
CA ASN A 42 -4.11 -2.72 -17.18
C ASN A 42 -3.70 -1.44 -17.91
N THR A 43 -3.30 -0.42 -17.16
CA THR A 43 -2.94 0.88 -17.74
C THR A 43 -1.63 0.82 -18.54
N SER A 44 -0.67 -0.03 -18.18
CA SER A 44 0.63 -0.15 -18.86
C SER A 44 0.54 -0.85 -20.22
N LYS A 45 -0.48 -1.68 -20.43
CA LYS A 45 -0.75 -2.36 -21.70
C LYS A 45 -1.51 -1.49 -22.71
N ASP A 46 -2.09 -0.37 -22.27
CA ASP A 46 -2.80 0.55 -23.16
C ASP A 46 -1.79 1.28 -24.06
N ALA A 47 -1.86 1.07 -25.37
CA ALA A 47 -1.02 1.73 -26.40
C ALA A 47 -1.14 3.27 -26.43
N VAL A 48 -2.00 3.84 -25.59
CA VAL A 48 -2.32 5.27 -25.50
C VAL A 48 -1.46 5.97 -24.44
N VAL A 49 -0.19 5.57 -24.23
CA VAL A 49 0.76 6.29 -23.34
C VAL A 49 2.12 6.52 -24.05
N GLY A 50 2.70 7.72 -24.01
CA GLY A 50 3.78 8.23 -24.87
C GLY A 50 3.97 9.73 -24.65
N ASN A 51 5.08 10.06 -23.98
CA ASN A 51 5.53 11.37 -23.51
C ASN A 51 4.94 11.88 -22.18
N GLU A 52 5.78 12.62 -21.44
CA GLU A 52 5.76 12.90 -20.00
C GLU A 52 4.54 13.68 -19.48
N GLN A 53 3.80 14.39 -20.34
CA GLN A 53 2.47 14.92 -19.99
C GLN A 53 1.49 13.80 -19.58
N ARG A 54 1.72 12.57 -20.05
CA ARG A 54 0.94 11.40 -19.68
C ARG A 54 1.36 10.75 -18.38
N ALA A 55 2.47 11.11 -17.73
CA ALA A 55 2.80 10.52 -16.44
C ALA A 55 1.73 10.87 -15.39
N GLY A 56 1.25 12.12 -15.40
CA GLY A 56 0.10 12.54 -14.58
C GLY A 56 -1.18 11.79 -14.96
N THR A 57 -1.51 11.74 -16.25
CA THR A 57 -2.71 11.03 -16.75
C THR A 57 -2.65 9.52 -16.47
N PHE A 58 -1.48 8.90 -16.54
CA PHE A 58 -1.24 7.48 -16.29
C PHE A 58 -1.57 7.13 -14.84
N TRP A 59 -0.96 7.86 -13.90
CA TRP A 59 -1.25 7.66 -12.49
C TRP A 59 -2.69 8.06 -12.13
N LEU A 60 -3.29 9.04 -12.83
CA LEU A 60 -4.70 9.37 -12.66
C LEU A 60 -5.60 8.20 -13.05
N ARG A 61 -5.35 7.55 -14.19
CA ARG A 61 -6.09 6.35 -14.62
C ARG A 61 -5.94 5.23 -13.62
N ILE A 62 -4.72 4.95 -13.16
CA ILE A 62 -4.47 3.92 -12.14
C ILE A 62 -5.28 4.20 -10.87
N THR A 63 -5.25 5.43 -10.37
CA THR A 63 -5.99 5.81 -9.17
C THR A 63 -7.51 5.74 -9.36
N SER A 64 -8.01 6.11 -10.54
CA SER A 64 -9.43 5.94 -10.88
C SER A 64 -9.83 4.47 -10.91
N TYR A 65 -9.05 3.61 -11.58
CA TYR A 65 -9.28 2.16 -11.59
C TYR A 65 -9.24 1.55 -10.20
N TYR A 66 -8.25 1.94 -9.40
CA TYR A 66 -8.11 1.49 -8.02
C TYR A 66 -9.35 1.85 -7.21
N ASN A 67 -9.76 3.12 -7.20
CA ASN A 67 -10.89 3.60 -6.40
C ASN A 67 -12.25 3.11 -6.90
N ALA A 68 -12.34 2.64 -8.15
CA ALA A 68 -13.54 2.02 -8.72
C ALA A 68 -13.63 0.51 -8.42
N SER A 69 -12.57 -0.11 -7.91
CA SER A 69 -12.54 -1.55 -7.67
C SER A 69 -13.49 -1.94 -6.52
N PRO A 70 -14.33 -2.96 -6.70
CA PRO A 70 -15.23 -3.44 -5.65
C PRO A 70 -14.48 -3.93 -4.40
N LYS A 71 -13.21 -4.33 -4.55
CA LYS A 71 -12.37 -4.85 -3.46
C LYS A 71 -11.88 -3.78 -2.49
N VAL A 72 -12.04 -2.49 -2.82
CA VAL A 72 -11.68 -1.36 -1.95
C VAL A 72 -12.89 -0.48 -1.62
N VAL A 73 -14.10 -0.92 -1.97
CA VAL A 73 -15.35 -0.22 -1.61
C VAL A 73 -15.49 -0.23 -0.10
N GLY A 74 -15.76 0.95 0.48
CA GLY A 74 -15.81 1.16 1.93
C GLY A 74 -14.50 1.64 2.55
N LEU A 75 -13.38 1.58 1.81
CA LEU A 75 -12.13 2.22 2.23
C LEU A 75 -12.11 3.70 1.79
N SER A 76 -11.33 4.51 2.50
CA SER A 76 -11.05 5.88 2.07
C SER A 76 -10.37 5.88 0.71
N LYS A 77 -10.86 6.70 -0.22
CA LYS A 77 -10.26 6.85 -1.55
C LYS A 77 -8.77 7.20 -1.43
N ARG A 78 -7.94 6.52 -2.22
CA ARG A 78 -6.50 6.78 -2.26
C ARG A 78 -6.21 7.90 -3.25
N GLU A 79 -5.30 8.79 -2.87
CA GLU A 79 -4.77 9.84 -3.74
C GLU A 79 -3.68 9.28 -4.65
N GLN A 80 -3.51 9.91 -5.81
CA GLN A 80 -2.50 9.55 -6.81
C GLN A 80 -1.09 9.39 -6.23
N ASN A 81 -0.66 10.34 -5.40
CA ASN A 81 0.65 10.31 -4.76
C ASN A 81 0.82 9.11 -3.81
N LYS A 82 -0.25 8.69 -3.13
CA LYS A 82 -0.23 7.51 -2.25
C LYS A 82 -0.09 6.22 -3.05
N CYS A 83 -0.85 6.08 -4.14
CA CYS A 83 -0.71 4.96 -5.07
C CYS A 83 0.71 4.88 -5.66
N LYS A 84 1.26 6.01 -6.13
CA LYS A 84 2.61 6.07 -6.68
C LYS A 84 3.69 5.67 -5.66
N GLN A 85 3.59 6.18 -4.43
CA GLN A 85 4.52 5.81 -3.35
C GLN A 85 4.43 4.33 -2.98
N ARG A 86 3.21 3.76 -2.89
CA ARG A 86 3.05 2.33 -2.61
C ARG A 86 3.58 1.48 -3.74
N TRP A 87 3.28 1.83 -4.99
CA TRP A 87 3.82 1.14 -6.16
C TRP A 87 5.35 1.13 -6.18
N GLY A 88 5.99 2.26 -5.84
CA GLY A 88 7.46 2.33 -5.74
C GLY A 88 8.03 1.24 -4.82
N LYS A 89 7.42 1.03 -3.66
CA LYS A 89 7.83 -0.02 -2.70
C LYS A 89 7.58 -1.42 -3.23
N ILE A 90 6.41 -1.66 -3.84
CA ILE A 90 6.08 -2.96 -4.45
C ILE A 90 7.10 -3.29 -5.54
N ASN A 91 7.31 -2.37 -6.47
CA ASN A 91 8.20 -2.56 -7.59
C ASN A 91 9.66 -2.74 -7.14
N GLU A 92 10.11 -2.00 -6.13
CA GLU A 92 11.44 -2.20 -5.54
C GLU A 92 11.61 -3.63 -5.00
N GLY A 93 10.66 -4.12 -4.20
CA GLY A 93 10.70 -5.49 -3.69
C GLY A 93 10.72 -6.52 -4.82
N VAL A 94 9.84 -6.36 -5.82
CA VAL A 94 9.77 -7.25 -6.98
C VAL A 94 11.07 -7.25 -7.78
N CYS A 95 11.65 -6.09 -8.08
CA CYS A 95 12.91 -6.01 -8.83
C CYS A 95 14.07 -6.69 -8.09
N LYS A 96 14.16 -6.50 -6.77
CA LYS A 96 15.15 -7.19 -5.92
C LYS A 96 14.97 -8.71 -6.00
N PHE A 97 13.73 -9.19 -5.84
CA PHE A 97 13.43 -10.61 -5.91
C PHE A 97 13.72 -11.22 -7.29
N VAL A 98 13.41 -10.51 -8.37
CA VAL A 98 13.78 -10.94 -9.74
C VAL A 98 15.29 -11.13 -9.85
N GLY A 99 16.10 -10.22 -9.30
CA GLY A 99 17.56 -10.39 -9.27
C GLY A 99 18.02 -11.65 -8.51
N CYS A 100 17.39 -11.95 -7.38
CA CYS A 100 17.65 -13.17 -6.61
C CYS A 100 17.20 -14.43 -7.37
N TYR A 101 16.05 -14.37 -8.05
CA TYR A 101 15.53 -15.47 -8.86
C TYR A 101 16.43 -15.75 -10.07
N ASP A 102 16.95 -14.72 -10.74
CA ASP A 102 17.92 -14.86 -11.81
C ASP A 102 19.23 -15.49 -11.31
N ALA A 103 19.69 -15.10 -10.12
CA ALA A 103 20.87 -15.70 -9.48
C ALA A 103 20.65 -17.18 -9.15
N ALA A 104 19.50 -17.53 -8.56
CA ALA A 104 19.12 -18.92 -8.29
C ALA A 104 19.02 -19.75 -9.57
N THR A 105 18.41 -19.18 -10.61
CA THR A 105 18.25 -19.84 -11.91
C THR A 105 19.60 -20.13 -12.58
N LYS A 106 20.58 -19.22 -12.45
CA LYS A 106 21.94 -19.43 -12.96
C LYS A 106 22.71 -20.51 -12.20
N GLN A 107 22.36 -20.75 -10.94
CA GLN A 107 22.94 -21.82 -10.11
C GLN A 107 22.22 -23.16 -10.27
N ARG A 108 21.13 -23.20 -11.07
CA ARG A 108 20.32 -24.39 -11.26
C ARG A 108 21.12 -25.54 -11.88
N THR A 109 21.03 -26.70 -11.25
CA THR A 109 21.64 -27.96 -11.70
C THR A 109 20.58 -28.90 -12.30
N SER A 110 21.01 -29.91 -13.05
CA SER A 110 20.09 -30.88 -13.66
C SER A 110 19.32 -31.64 -12.58
N GLY A 111 17.99 -31.60 -12.64
CA GLY A 111 17.10 -32.29 -11.70
C GLY A 111 16.40 -31.38 -10.68
N GLN A 112 16.70 -30.09 -10.65
CA GLN A 112 15.99 -29.13 -9.80
C GLN A 112 14.68 -28.65 -10.45
N SER A 113 13.61 -28.65 -9.68
CA SER A 113 12.30 -28.14 -10.06
C SER A 113 12.24 -26.60 -9.99
N GLU A 114 11.18 -26.00 -10.55
CA GLU A 114 10.94 -24.55 -10.39
C GLU A 114 10.71 -24.16 -8.92
N ASP A 115 10.09 -25.04 -8.13
CA ASP A 115 9.89 -24.84 -6.69
C ASP A 115 11.22 -24.79 -5.94
N ASP A 116 12.20 -25.61 -6.33
CA ASP A 116 13.55 -25.58 -5.75
C ASP A 116 14.27 -24.28 -6.07
N VAL A 117 14.13 -23.79 -7.32
CA VAL A 117 14.68 -22.48 -7.73
C VAL A 117 14.03 -21.36 -6.95
N LEU A 118 12.70 -21.41 -6.75
CA LEU A 118 11.97 -20.41 -5.99
C LEU A 118 12.42 -20.38 -4.52
N LYS A 119 12.62 -21.55 -3.91
CA LYS A 119 13.14 -21.65 -2.55
C LYS A 119 14.55 -21.07 -2.43
N ALA A 120 15.45 -21.39 -3.36
CA ALA A 120 16.78 -20.83 -3.41
C ALA A 120 16.76 -19.29 -3.61
N ALA A 121 15.86 -18.77 -4.45
CA ALA A 121 15.68 -17.34 -4.65
C ALA A 121 15.24 -16.62 -3.37
N LEU A 122 14.32 -17.21 -2.61
CA LEU A 122 13.87 -16.68 -1.32
C LEU A 122 15.00 -16.70 -0.27
N GLU A 123 15.84 -17.74 -0.27
CA GLU A 123 17.01 -17.82 0.60
C GLU A 123 18.06 -16.75 0.25
N ILE A 124 18.37 -16.57 -1.04
CA ILE A 124 19.27 -15.50 -1.52
C ILE A 124 18.71 -14.13 -1.11
N PHE A 125 17.42 -13.88 -1.34
CA PHE A 125 16.78 -12.63 -0.97
C PHE A 125 16.89 -12.33 0.53
N PHE A 126 16.60 -13.33 1.38
CA PHE A 126 16.73 -13.17 2.82
C PHE A 126 18.18 -12.93 3.25
N ASN A 127 19.14 -13.61 2.61
CA ASN A 127 20.55 -13.43 2.91
C ASN A 127 21.06 -12.03 2.55
N ASP A 128 20.63 -11.49 1.41
CA ASP A 128 21.08 -10.19 0.90
C ASP A 128 20.40 -9.02 1.61
N TYR A 129 19.09 -9.11 1.85
CA TYR A 129 18.30 -7.98 2.35
C TYR A 129 17.92 -8.09 3.83
N LYS A 130 18.17 -9.25 4.47
CA LYS A 130 17.81 -9.54 5.88
C LYS A 130 16.32 -9.30 6.21
N VAL A 131 15.48 -9.32 5.19
CA VAL A 131 14.03 -9.20 5.28
C VAL A 131 13.41 -10.32 4.47
N LYS A 132 12.27 -10.85 4.93
CA LYS A 132 11.51 -11.81 4.14
C LYS A 132 10.90 -11.10 2.93
N PHE A 133 10.74 -11.81 1.82
CA PHE A 133 9.98 -11.29 0.68
C PHE A 133 8.48 -11.27 1.04
N GLU A 134 8.11 -10.30 1.86
CA GLU A 134 6.74 -9.99 2.24
C GLU A 134 6.55 -8.49 2.04
N LEU A 135 5.53 -8.12 1.28
CA LEU A 135 5.12 -6.73 1.17
C LEU A 135 4.44 -6.34 2.48
N GLU A 136 5.21 -6.04 3.53
CA GLU A 136 4.64 -5.81 4.86
C GLU A 136 3.44 -4.83 4.82
N HIS A 137 2.31 -5.35 5.30
CA HIS A 137 1.04 -4.65 5.49
C HIS A 137 0.94 -4.32 6.98
N ALA A 138 1.77 -3.38 7.45
CA ALA A 138 1.84 -2.98 8.86
C ALA A 138 0.57 -2.28 9.31
#